data_AF-A0A6V7PB34-F1
#
_entry.id   AF-A0A6V7PB34-F1
#
_cell.length_a   1.000
_cell.length_b   1.000
_cell.length_c   1.000
_cell.angle_alpha   90.00
_cell.angle_beta   90.00
_cell.angle_gamma   90.00
#
_symmetry.space_group_name_H-M   'P 1'
#
loop_
_entity.id
_entity.type
_entity.pdbx_description
1 polymer ?
#
loop_
_entity_poly.entity_id
_entity_poly.type
_entity_poly.pdbx_seq_one_letter_code
_entity_poly.pdbx_strand_id
1 'polypeptide(L)'
;MELDLLKEAFDRVAKKQKQSSSKTLDIVNQIEKEIEQAITKIQTTSNHTSVLTELKDKLNELAPMNQLDSNQKDINLALAKYTKLLEKCFQPDISRAYRNVDTDPHVLNEIISTHFYRQGLFDLGDCFTNEAREPNAASLKLPFVEMYQILESMRERDLEPALAWAAKNRGPLTQNGSTLELKLHQLQFVEILKKGNRDEALKYARTHLARFAATHKGSIQKLMACLLWPGGLTSHPTPSSQPRPSGKSWPTSWPDNSVDF
;
A
#
# COMPACT_ATOMS: atom_id res chain seq x y z
N MET A 1 27.17 -12.76 9.46
CA MET A 1 28.19 -11.69 9.52
C MET A 1 27.60 -10.31 9.28
N GLU A 2 27.06 -9.98 8.09
CA GLU A 2 26.46 -8.64 7.88
C GLU A 2 25.17 -8.39 8.68
N LEU A 3 24.32 -9.42 8.82
CA LEU A 3 23.09 -9.35 9.62
C LEU A 3 23.37 -9.16 11.13
N ASP A 4 24.44 -9.77 11.63
CA ASP A 4 24.85 -9.66 13.04
C ASP A 4 25.33 -8.23 13.36
N LEU A 5 26.11 -7.64 12.45
CA LEU A 5 26.54 -6.24 12.55
C LEU A 5 25.35 -5.25 12.49
N LEU A 6 24.35 -5.54 11.66
CA LEU A 6 23.13 -4.74 11.57
C LEU A 6 22.32 -4.82 12.87
N LYS A 7 22.20 -6.02 13.44
CA LYS A 7 21.54 -6.26 14.73
C LYS A 7 22.25 -5.54 15.87
N GLU A 8 23.57 -5.65 15.96
CA GLU A 8 24.35 -4.92 16.96
C GLU A 8 24.21 -3.40 16.84
N ALA A 9 24.16 -2.86 15.61
CA ALA A 9 23.95 -1.44 15.37
C ALA A 9 22.54 -0.99 15.81
N PHE A 10 21.52 -1.80 15.56
CA PHE A 10 20.16 -1.57 16.05
C PHE A 10 20.11 -1.56 17.59
N ASP A 11 20.70 -2.56 18.23
CA ASP A 11 20.73 -2.67 19.69
C ASP A 11 21.44 -1.47 20.33
N ARG A 12 22.49 -0.95 19.68
CA ARG A 12 23.15 0.30 20.10
C ARG A 12 22.22 1.52 20.01
N VAL A 13 21.43 1.64 18.94
CA VAL A 13 20.43 2.73 18.80
C VAL A 13 19.37 2.61 19.88
N ALA A 14 18.80 1.43 20.08
CA ALA A 14 17.77 1.18 21.10
C ALA A 14 18.29 1.51 22.52
N LYS A 15 19.52 1.08 22.84
CA LYS A 15 20.17 1.41 24.11
C LYS A 15 20.38 2.91 24.28
N LYS A 16 20.90 3.61 23.26
CA LYS A 16 21.10 5.06 23.31
C LYS A 16 19.79 5.83 23.42
N GLN A 17 18.73 5.40 22.72
CA GLN A 17 17.40 5.99 22.82
C GLN A 17 16.86 5.88 24.25
N LYS A 18 16.92 4.69 24.86
CA LYS A 18 16.48 4.47 26.24
C LYS A 18 17.27 5.32 27.23
N GLN A 19 18.60 5.37 27.08
CA GLN A 19 19.46 6.18 27.94
C GLN A 19 19.17 7.68 27.78
N SER A 20 18.98 8.17 26.56
CA SER A 20 18.62 9.57 26.33
C SER A 20 17.26 9.91 26.93
N SER A 21 16.25 9.05 26.76
CA SER A 21 14.92 9.30 27.33
C SER A 21 14.97 9.40 28.86
N SER A 22 15.73 8.53 29.51
CA SER A 22 15.95 8.61 30.97
C SER A 22 16.63 9.92 31.36
N LYS A 23 17.75 10.27 30.72
CA LYS A 23 18.49 11.51 31.01
C LYS A 23 17.66 12.77 30.76
N THR A 24 16.88 12.81 29.67
CA THR A 24 16.00 13.93 29.37
C THR A 24 14.92 14.06 30.45
N LEU A 25 14.35 12.94 30.91
CA LEU A 25 13.39 12.95 32.01
C LEU A 25 14.03 13.46 33.31
N ASP A 26 15.23 13.00 33.65
CA ASP A 26 15.97 13.44 34.84
C ASP A 26 16.26 14.95 34.81
N ILE A 27 16.66 15.49 33.65
CA ILE A 27 16.89 16.92 33.47
C ILE A 27 15.59 17.71 33.64
N VAL A 28 14.48 17.25 33.04
CA VAL A 28 13.17 17.91 33.17
C VAL A 28 12.70 17.90 34.62
N ASN A 29 12.80 16.78 35.32
CA ASN A 29 12.42 16.66 36.74
C ASN A 29 13.27 17.58 37.63
N GLN A 30 14.57 17.74 37.31
CA GLN A 30 15.44 18.65 38.06
C GLN A 30 15.07 20.13 37.83
N ILE A 31 14.69 20.50 36.60
CA ILE A 31 14.18 21.84 36.29
C ILE A 31 12.87 22.08 37.06
N GLU A 32 11.94 21.12 37.03
CA GLU A 32 10.67 21.19 37.75
C GLU A 32 10.89 21.40 39.25
N LYS A 33 11.79 20.62 39.86
CA LYS A 33 12.16 20.74 41.27
C LYS A 33 12.72 22.12 41.64
N GLU A 34 13.61 22.69 40.83
CA GLU A 34 14.14 24.04 41.11
C GLU A 34 13.07 25.12 40.95
N ILE A 35 12.15 24.96 39.99
CA ILE A 35 10.99 25.86 39.82
C ILE A 35 10.05 25.77 41.03
N GLU A 36 9.71 24.57 41.50
CA GLU A 36 8.87 24.36 42.69
C GLU A 36 9.49 24.94 43.96
N GLN A 37 10.81 24.79 44.15
CA GLN A 37 11.53 25.41 45.26
C GLN A 37 11.50 26.94 45.18
N ALA A 38 11.62 27.52 43.98
CA ALA A 38 11.50 28.96 43.82
C ALA A 38 10.08 29.46 44.13
N ILE A 39 9.04 28.74 43.69
CA ILE A 39 7.64 29.07 43.97
C ILE A 39 7.35 29.07 45.48
N THR A 40 7.79 28.04 46.20
CA THR A 40 7.59 27.93 47.67
C THR A 40 8.35 29.02 48.43
N LYS A 41 9.57 29.37 48.01
CA LYS A 41 10.33 30.51 48.56
C LYS A 41 9.63 31.87 48.30
N ILE A 42 9.05 32.05 47.12
CA ILE A 42 8.31 33.27 46.77
C ILE A 42 7.05 33.44 47.64
N GLN A 43 6.36 32.35 48.00
CA GLN A 43 5.19 32.41 48.87
C GLN A 43 5.50 32.79 50.32
N THR A 44 6.74 32.59 50.77
CA THR A 44 7.16 32.77 52.17
C THR A 44 8.00 34.02 52.41
N THR A 45 8.58 34.62 51.37
CA THR A 45 9.56 35.71 51.49
C THR A 45 9.13 36.93 50.67
N SER A 46 9.23 38.14 51.24
CA SER A 46 8.85 39.39 50.57
C SER A 46 9.84 39.89 49.49
N ASN A 47 11.06 39.33 49.44
CA ASN A 47 12.12 39.73 48.51
C ASN A 47 12.16 38.78 47.28
N HIS A 48 11.18 38.90 46.40
CA HIS A 48 11.01 38.01 45.24
C HIS A 48 12.14 38.11 44.22
N THR A 49 12.81 39.26 44.14
CA THR A 49 13.89 39.53 43.17
C THR A 49 15.11 38.66 43.42
N SER A 50 15.48 38.42 44.69
CA SER A 50 16.65 37.60 45.03
C SER A 50 16.41 36.11 44.73
N VAL A 51 15.17 35.64 44.92
CA VAL A 51 14.78 34.24 44.63
C VAL A 51 14.81 33.97 43.12
N LEU A 52 14.39 34.94 42.29
CA LEU A 52 14.46 34.82 40.83
C LEU A 52 15.91 34.83 40.30
N THR A 53 16.80 35.63 40.88
CA THR A 53 18.23 35.58 40.54
C THR A 53 18.86 34.24 40.94
N GLU A 54 18.55 33.71 42.13
CA GLU A 54 19.04 32.39 42.58
C GLU A 54 18.58 31.27 41.62
N LEU A 55 17.31 31.29 41.21
CA LEU A 55 16.77 30.32 40.24
C LEU A 55 17.49 30.44 38.88
N LYS A 56 17.71 31.66 38.40
CA LYS A 56 18.41 31.91 37.13
C LYS A 56 19.84 31.37 37.18
N ASP A 57 20.56 31.62 38.26
CA ASP A 57 21.94 31.15 38.41
C ASP A 57 22.00 29.62 38.47
N LYS A 58 21.11 28.99 39.23
CA LYS A 58 21.00 27.52 39.28
C LYS A 58 20.63 26.88 37.94
N LEU A 59 19.72 27.49 37.17
CA LEU A 59 19.37 26.99 35.83
C LEU A 59 20.52 27.15 34.83
N ASN A 60 21.30 28.23 34.96
CA ASN A 60 22.49 28.44 34.14
C ASN A 60 23.60 27.43 34.49
N GLU A 61 23.79 27.12 35.77
CA GLU A 61 24.73 26.07 36.22
C GLU A 61 24.30 24.68 35.73
N LEU A 62 23.01 24.37 35.77
CA LEU A 62 22.45 23.11 35.26
C LEU A 62 22.64 22.96 33.74
N ALA A 63 22.70 24.07 33.00
CA ALA A 63 22.89 24.12 31.54
C ALA A 63 22.08 23.05 30.77
N PRO A 64 20.75 22.94 30.99
CA PRO A 64 19.95 21.81 30.53
C PRO A 64 19.92 21.68 29.00
N MET A 65 20.00 22.81 28.29
CA MET A 65 20.03 22.83 26.82
C MET A 65 21.28 22.15 26.28
N ASN A 66 22.45 22.40 26.87
CA ASN A 66 23.72 21.79 26.45
C ASN A 66 23.70 20.27 26.68
N GLN A 67 23.14 19.84 27.81
CA GLN A 67 22.99 18.42 28.11
C GLN A 67 22.04 17.72 27.13
N LEU A 68 20.89 18.35 26.82
CA LEU A 68 19.92 17.81 25.87
C LEU A 68 20.51 17.72 24.45
N ASP A 69 21.20 18.76 23.99
CA ASP A 69 21.87 18.79 22.69
C ASP A 69 22.92 17.68 22.56
N SER A 70 23.70 17.45 23.61
CA SER A 70 24.70 16.38 23.61
C SER A 70 24.06 14.99 23.46
N ASN A 71 22.99 14.73 24.21
CA ASN A 71 22.25 13.47 24.17
C ASN A 71 21.59 13.24 22.78
N GLN A 72 21.04 14.29 22.19
CA GLN A 72 20.43 14.23 20.85
C GLN A 72 21.47 13.94 19.76
N LYS A 73 22.65 14.60 19.80
CA LYS A 73 23.77 14.32 18.89
C LYS A 73 24.21 12.86 18.97
N ASP A 74 24.24 12.32 20.19
CA ASP A 74 24.65 10.95 20.46
C ASP A 74 23.73 9.89 19.84
N ILE A 75 22.41 10.09 19.91
CA ILE A 75 21.42 9.23 19.24
C ILE A 75 21.54 9.36 17.74
N ASN A 76 21.57 10.58 17.22
CA ASN A 76 21.61 10.85 15.78
C ASN A 76 22.84 10.19 15.14
N LEU A 77 24.00 10.22 15.82
CA LEU A 77 25.20 9.54 15.35
C LEU A 77 25.04 8.02 15.28
N ALA A 78 24.38 7.40 16.26
CA ALA A 78 24.10 5.97 16.24
C ALA A 78 23.09 5.62 15.13
N LEU A 79 22.05 6.43 14.96
CA LEU A 79 20.99 6.25 13.96
C LEU A 79 21.56 6.39 12.53
N ALA A 80 22.44 7.37 12.31
CA ALA A 80 23.14 7.54 11.04
C ALA A 80 24.04 6.32 10.70
N LYS A 81 24.71 5.73 11.70
CA LYS A 81 25.50 4.50 11.50
C LYS A 81 24.63 3.30 11.18
N TYR A 82 23.52 3.11 11.89
CA TYR A 82 22.55 2.05 11.62
C TYR A 82 21.97 2.17 10.21
N THR A 83 21.55 3.37 9.81
CA THR A 83 20.98 3.64 8.47
C THR A 83 21.98 3.29 7.36
N LYS A 84 23.25 3.68 7.51
CA LYS A 84 24.30 3.31 6.54
C LYS A 84 24.56 1.81 6.44
N LEU A 85 24.41 1.07 7.54
CA LEU A 85 24.52 -0.39 7.51
C LEU A 85 23.29 -1.02 6.87
N LEU A 86 22.10 -0.50 7.18
CA LEU A 86 20.84 -0.92 6.59
C LEU A 86 20.86 -0.77 5.06
N GLU A 87 21.29 0.40 4.56
CA GLU A 87 21.45 0.67 3.13
C GLU A 87 22.41 -0.31 2.43
N LYS A 88 23.45 -0.79 3.13
CA LYS A 88 24.39 -1.78 2.57
C LYS A 88 23.80 -3.19 2.52
N CYS A 89 22.95 -3.54 3.48
CA CYS A 89 22.30 -4.85 3.52
C CYS A 89 21.13 -4.95 2.55
N PHE A 90 20.46 -3.84 2.22
CA PHE A 90 19.47 -3.81 1.17
C PHE A 90 20.13 -3.80 -0.21
N GLN A 91 20.33 -4.98 -0.81
CA GLN A 91 20.56 -5.06 -2.25
C GLN A 91 19.28 -4.67 -3.00
N PRO A 92 19.28 -3.62 -3.84
CA PRO A 92 18.13 -3.28 -4.68
C PRO A 92 17.94 -4.26 -5.85
N ASP A 93 18.97 -5.07 -6.14
CA ASP A 93 18.94 -6.08 -7.20
C ASP A 93 18.50 -7.43 -6.63
N ILE A 94 17.21 -7.75 -6.84
CA ILE A 94 16.58 -8.99 -6.39
C ILE A 94 17.33 -10.22 -6.96
N SER A 95 17.94 -10.08 -8.14
CA SER A 95 18.68 -11.14 -8.83
C SER A 95 19.89 -11.62 -8.03
N ARG A 96 20.50 -10.75 -7.21
CA ARG A 96 21.62 -11.11 -6.31
C ARG A 96 21.16 -11.72 -4.98
N ALA A 97 19.89 -11.56 -4.61
CA ALA A 97 19.30 -12.20 -3.44
C ALA A 97 18.97 -13.68 -3.70
N TYR A 98 18.73 -14.05 -4.97
CA TYR A 98 18.61 -15.44 -5.41
C TYR A 98 19.99 -16.10 -5.52
N ARG A 99 20.60 -16.44 -4.39
CA ARG A 99 21.76 -17.35 -4.37
C ARG A 99 21.23 -18.78 -4.20
N ASN A 100 21.28 -19.52 -5.31
CA ASN A 100 21.09 -20.97 -5.38
C ASN A 100 19.73 -21.47 -4.88
N VAL A 101 18.66 -21.10 -5.56
CA VAL A 101 17.41 -21.87 -5.47
C VAL A 101 17.55 -23.00 -6.49
N ASP A 102 17.63 -24.24 -6.01
CA ASP A 102 17.42 -25.41 -6.86
C ASP A 102 16.05 -25.24 -7.50
N THR A 103 16.04 -24.88 -8.79
CA THR A 103 14.81 -24.57 -9.50
C THR A 103 14.20 -25.90 -9.87
N ASP A 104 13.21 -26.33 -9.09
CA ASP A 104 12.43 -27.51 -9.41
C ASP A 104 11.77 -27.33 -10.79
N PRO A 105 12.12 -28.16 -11.79
CA PRO A 105 11.55 -28.06 -13.13
C PRO A 105 10.02 -28.16 -13.12
N HIS A 106 9.44 -28.93 -12.19
CA HIS A 106 7.99 -29.09 -12.07
C HIS A 106 7.32 -27.77 -11.66
N VAL A 107 7.86 -27.10 -10.63
CA VAL A 107 7.37 -25.78 -10.18
C VAL A 107 7.53 -24.74 -11.28
N LEU A 108 8.65 -24.74 -12.00
CA LEU A 108 8.86 -23.82 -13.11
C LEU A 108 7.84 -24.04 -14.23
N ASN A 109 7.61 -25.30 -14.60
CA ASN A 109 6.62 -25.67 -15.62
C ASN A 109 5.20 -25.31 -15.19
N GLU A 110 4.84 -25.48 -13.91
CA GLU A 110 3.56 -25.05 -13.36
C GLU A 110 3.37 -23.53 -13.45
N ILE A 111 4.42 -22.76 -13.13
CA ILE A 111 4.42 -21.29 -13.24
C ILE A 111 4.23 -20.86 -14.71
N ILE A 112 4.95 -21.48 -15.64
CA ILE A 112 4.85 -21.18 -17.08
C ILE A 112 3.45 -21.51 -17.61
N SER A 113 2.92 -22.69 -17.26
CA SER A 113 1.56 -23.12 -17.63
C SER A 113 0.50 -22.15 -17.11
N THR A 114 0.61 -21.80 -15.81
CA THR A 114 -0.28 -20.83 -15.17
C THR A 114 -0.18 -19.45 -15.82
N HIS A 115 1.01 -19.06 -16.28
CA HIS A 115 1.22 -17.82 -17.02
C HIS A 115 0.46 -17.81 -18.34
N PHE A 116 0.51 -18.89 -19.13
CA PHE A 116 -0.25 -18.97 -20.38
C PHE A 116 -1.75 -18.82 -20.16
N TYR A 117 -2.32 -19.50 -19.16
CA TYR A 117 -3.73 -19.35 -18.82
C TYR A 117 -4.10 -17.93 -18.36
N ARG A 118 -3.22 -17.27 -17.59
CA ARG A 118 -3.41 -15.86 -17.19
C ARG A 118 -3.46 -14.91 -18.39
N GLN A 119 -2.64 -15.17 -19.41
CA GLN A 119 -2.62 -14.38 -20.64
C GLN A 119 -3.76 -14.72 -21.61
N GLY A 120 -4.62 -15.68 -21.27
CA GLY A 120 -5.69 -16.15 -22.16
C GLY A 120 -5.20 -17.02 -23.32
N LEU A 121 -3.93 -17.45 -23.30
CA LEU A 121 -3.35 -18.37 -24.28
C LEU A 121 -3.68 -19.82 -23.90
N PHE A 122 -4.97 -20.16 -23.91
CA PHE A 122 -5.47 -21.42 -23.38
C PHE A 122 -4.96 -22.64 -24.14
N ASP A 123 -4.97 -22.60 -25.48
CA ASP A 123 -4.50 -23.71 -26.32
C ASP A 123 -3.01 -23.98 -26.11
N LEU A 124 -2.21 -22.93 -26.03
CA LEU A 124 -0.77 -23.03 -25.74
C LEU A 124 -0.53 -23.58 -24.32
N GLY A 125 -1.32 -23.10 -23.35
CA GLY A 125 -1.29 -23.61 -21.98
C GLY A 125 -1.60 -25.11 -21.92
N ASP A 126 -2.59 -25.57 -22.67
CA ASP A 126 -2.95 -27.00 -22.75
C ASP A 126 -1.83 -27.83 -23.39
N CYS A 127 -1.29 -27.39 -24.53
CA CYS A 127 -0.17 -28.04 -25.19
C CYS A 127 1.03 -28.17 -24.24
N PHE A 128 1.44 -27.05 -23.61
CA PHE A 128 2.57 -27.03 -22.70
C PHE A 128 2.32 -27.90 -21.46
N THR A 129 1.12 -27.83 -20.88
CA THR A 129 0.75 -28.63 -19.70
C THR A 129 0.81 -30.14 -20.02
N ASN A 130 0.34 -30.54 -21.20
CA ASN A 130 0.37 -31.93 -21.66
C ASN A 130 1.81 -32.43 -21.92
N GLU A 131 2.65 -31.59 -22.51
CA GLU A 131 4.06 -31.91 -22.78
C GLU A 131 4.90 -31.97 -21.51
N ALA A 132 4.74 -30.98 -20.61
CA ALA A 132 5.44 -30.88 -19.35
C ALA A 132 4.94 -31.88 -18.28
N ARG A 133 3.78 -32.51 -18.51
CA ARG A 133 3.10 -33.44 -17.59
C ARG A 133 2.77 -32.81 -16.23
N GLU A 134 2.28 -31.58 -16.24
CA GLU A 134 1.92 -30.79 -15.04
C GLU A 134 0.40 -30.60 -14.85
N PRO A 135 -0.34 -31.62 -14.42
CA PRO A 135 -1.81 -31.54 -14.35
C PRO A 135 -2.32 -30.50 -13.34
N ASN A 136 -1.51 -30.11 -12.36
CA ASN A 136 -1.90 -29.15 -11.32
C ASN A 136 -2.22 -27.77 -11.90
N ALA A 137 -1.47 -27.32 -12.91
CA ALA A 137 -1.69 -26.03 -13.55
C ALA A 137 -3.04 -25.93 -14.28
N ALA A 138 -3.56 -27.05 -14.78
CA ALA A 138 -4.84 -27.10 -15.50
C ALA A 138 -6.04 -26.75 -14.61
N SER A 139 -5.92 -26.91 -13.28
CA SER A 139 -6.98 -26.56 -12.33
C SER A 139 -7.32 -25.05 -12.35
N LEU A 140 -6.35 -24.21 -12.67
CA LEU A 140 -6.51 -22.75 -12.75
C LEU A 140 -7.08 -22.28 -14.09
N LYS A 141 -7.13 -23.15 -15.12
CA LYS A 141 -7.63 -22.80 -16.45
C LYS A 141 -9.08 -22.31 -16.41
N LEU A 142 -9.97 -23.08 -15.78
CA LEU A 142 -11.41 -22.79 -15.78
C LEU A 142 -11.75 -21.41 -15.21
N PRO A 143 -11.21 -20.97 -14.05
CA PRO A 143 -11.38 -19.60 -13.57
C PRO A 143 -10.94 -18.52 -14.57
N PHE A 144 -9.81 -18.72 -15.28
CA PHE A 144 -9.36 -17.76 -16.28
C PHE A 144 -10.27 -17.77 -17.52
N VAL A 145 -10.75 -18.93 -17.96
CA VAL A 145 -11.74 -19.00 -19.05
C VAL A 145 -13.02 -18.24 -18.69
N GLU A 146 -13.58 -18.47 -17.50
CA GLU A 146 -14.74 -17.74 -17.00
C GLU A 146 -14.47 -16.22 -16.94
N MET A 147 -13.28 -15.81 -16.46
CA MET A 147 -12.87 -14.41 -16.44
C MET A 147 -12.86 -13.79 -17.84
N TYR A 148 -12.22 -14.43 -18.83
CA TYR A 148 -12.15 -13.90 -20.18
C TYR A 148 -13.53 -13.85 -20.86
N GLN A 149 -14.42 -14.81 -20.60
CA GLN A 149 -15.82 -14.78 -21.07
C GLN A 149 -16.58 -13.58 -20.49
N ILE A 150 -16.41 -13.30 -19.19
CA ILE A 150 -17.00 -12.12 -18.54
C ILE A 150 -16.44 -10.84 -19.17
N LEU A 151 -15.12 -10.75 -19.39
CA LEU A 151 -14.49 -9.57 -19.99
C LEU A 151 -15.00 -9.31 -21.41
N GLU A 152 -15.21 -10.35 -22.21
CA GLU A 152 -15.76 -10.24 -23.55
C GLU A 152 -17.22 -9.74 -23.51
N SER A 153 -18.05 -10.31 -22.63
CA SER A 153 -19.44 -9.85 -22.43
C SER A 153 -19.47 -8.37 -22.01
N MET A 154 -18.58 -7.97 -21.11
CA MET A 154 -18.46 -6.57 -20.69
C MET A 154 -18.03 -5.63 -21.83
N ARG A 155 -17.24 -6.12 -22.81
CA ARG A 155 -16.86 -5.37 -24.01
C ARG A 155 -18.05 -5.10 -24.91
N GLU A 156 -18.98 -6.04 -24.99
CA GLU A 156 -20.27 -5.92 -25.67
C GLU A 156 -21.32 -5.13 -24.86
N ARG A 157 -20.92 -4.55 -23.72
CA ARG A 157 -21.75 -3.81 -22.75
C ARG A 157 -22.79 -4.68 -22.03
N ASP A 158 -22.59 -5.99 -22.03
CA ASP A 158 -23.34 -6.89 -21.18
C ASP A 158 -22.62 -7.10 -19.84
N LEU A 159 -23.21 -6.57 -18.77
CA LEU A 159 -22.67 -6.69 -17.41
C LEU A 159 -23.33 -7.83 -16.62
N GLU A 160 -24.30 -8.54 -17.19
CA GLU A 160 -25.02 -9.61 -16.50
C GLU A 160 -24.06 -10.72 -16.00
N PRO A 161 -23.13 -11.24 -16.82
CA PRO A 161 -22.22 -12.29 -16.37
C PRO A 161 -21.29 -11.83 -15.25
N ALA A 162 -20.83 -10.58 -15.32
CA ALA A 162 -19.98 -9.98 -14.30
C ALA A 162 -20.72 -9.82 -12.95
N LEU A 163 -21.98 -9.37 -13.01
CA LEU A 163 -22.84 -9.20 -11.84
C LEU A 163 -23.20 -10.54 -11.20
N ALA A 164 -23.53 -11.55 -12.01
CA ALA A 164 -23.80 -12.91 -11.54
C ALA A 164 -22.58 -13.50 -10.83
N TRP A 165 -21.39 -13.36 -11.45
CA TRP A 165 -20.13 -13.80 -10.86
C TRP A 165 -19.83 -13.10 -9.53
N ALA A 166 -20.00 -11.78 -9.46
CA ALA A 166 -19.75 -11.02 -8.25
C ALA A 166 -20.75 -11.38 -7.13
N ALA A 167 -22.02 -11.64 -7.46
CA ALA A 167 -23.02 -12.09 -6.50
C ALA A 167 -22.69 -13.48 -5.93
N LYS A 168 -22.25 -14.41 -6.79
CA LYS A 168 -21.81 -15.77 -6.39
C LYS A 168 -20.58 -15.73 -5.49
N ASN A 169 -19.64 -14.82 -5.74
CA ASN A 169 -18.37 -14.70 -5.00
C ASN A 169 -18.37 -13.63 -3.90
N ARG A 170 -19.55 -13.19 -3.45
CA ARG A 170 -19.71 -12.06 -2.50
C ARG A 170 -18.96 -12.24 -1.17
N GLY A 171 -18.98 -13.45 -0.61
CA GLY A 171 -18.32 -13.75 0.67
C GLY A 171 -16.81 -13.49 0.61
N PRO A 172 -16.07 -14.19 -0.27
CA PRO A 172 -14.64 -13.96 -0.49
C PRO A 172 -14.30 -12.51 -0.87
N LEU A 173 -15.12 -11.87 -1.71
CA LEU A 173 -14.91 -10.47 -2.10
C LEU A 173 -14.99 -9.53 -0.89
N THR A 174 -15.95 -9.75 0.02
CA THR A 174 -16.12 -8.92 1.22
C THR A 174 -14.97 -9.13 2.21
N GLN A 175 -14.52 -10.38 2.39
CA GLN A 175 -13.37 -10.69 3.25
C GLN A 175 -12.08 -10.01 2.77
N ASN A 176 -11.89 -9.95 1.45
CA ASN A 176 -10.75 -9.28 0.83
C ASN A 176 -10.90 -7.75 0.75
N GLY A 177 -11.99 -7.17 1.28
CA GLY A 177 -12.28 -5.73 1.19
C GLY A 177 -12.52 -5.23 -0.23
N SER A 178 -12.90 -6.12 -1.16
CA SER A 178 -13.09 -5.77 -2.56
C SER A 178 -14.37 -4.97 -2.77
N THR A 179 -14.26 -3.87 -3.52
CA THR A 179 -15.39 -3.02 -3.92
C THR A 179 -15.92 -3.35 -5.32
N LEU A 180 -15.56 -4.52 -5.86
CA LEU A 180 -15.89 -4.91 -7.24
C LEU A 180 -17.40 -4.98 -7.48
N GLU A 181 -18.16 -5.62 -6.60
CA GLU A 181 -19.62 -5.76 -6.75
C GLU A 181 -20.31 -4.39 -6.78
N LEU A 182 -19.86 -3.44 -5.95
CA LEU A 182 -20.34 -2.07 -6.00
C LEU A 182 -20.03 -1.45 -7.36
N LYS A 183 -18.77 -1.48 -7.82
CA LYS A 183 -18.36 -0.86 -9.09
C LYS A 183 -19.16 -1.39 -10.29
N LEU A 184 -19.47 -2.69 -10.32
CA LEU A 184 -20.30 -3.28 -11.37
C LEU A 184 -21.72 -2.73 -11.34
N HIS A 185 -22.36 -2.65 -10.18
CA HIS A 185 -23.68 -2.03 -10.06
C HIS A 185 -23.68 -0.53 -10.42
N GLN A 186 -22.61 0.20 -10.10
CA GLN A 186 -22.47 1.61 -10.50
C GLN A 186 -22.38 1.74 -12.03
N LEU A 187 -21.62 0.86 -12.68
CA LEU A 187 -21.50 0.85 -14.14
C LEU A 187 -22.84 0.50 -14.80
N GLN A 188 -23.56 -0.51 -14.29
CA GLN A 188 -24.89 -0.87 -14.79
C GLN A 188 -25.88 0.28 -14.64
N PHE A 189 -25.86 0.99 -13.51
CA PHE A 189 -26.69 2.18 -13.31
C PHE A 189 -26.39 3.27 -14.35
N VAL A 190 -25.11 3.55 -14.62
CA VAL A 190 -24.72 4.53 -15.63
C VAL A 190 -25.15 4.10 -17.04
N GLU A 191 -25.09 2.80 -17.36
CA GLU A 191 -25.51 2.30 -18.66
C GLU A 191 -27.03 2.42 -18.86
N ILE A 192 -27.83 2.15 -17.83
CA ILE A 192 -29.29 2.39 -17.85
C ILE A 192 -29.58 3.88 -18.04
N LEU A 193 -28.84 4.77 -17.36
CA LEU A 193 -29.00 6.21 -17.54
C LEU A 193 -28.64 6.70 -18.94
N LYS A 194 -27.57 6.15 -19.54
CA LYS A 194 -27.18 6.49 -20.92
C LYS A 194 -28.24 6.09 -21.94
N LYS A 195 -29.00 5.01 -21.68
CA LYS A 195 -30.16 4.61 -22.49
C LYS A 195 -31.38 5.54 -22.34
N GLY A 196 -31.29 6.55 -21.46
CA GLY A 196 -32.33 7.56 -21.25
C GLY A 196 -33.42 7.18 -20.24
N ASN A 197 -33.33 6.00 -19.61
CA ASN A 197 -34.37 5.51 -18.72
C ASN A 197 -34.09 5.86 -17.24
N ARG A 198 -34.47 7.09 -16.84
CA ARG A 198 -34.24 7.59 -15.47
C ARG A 198 -34.99 6.79 -14.40
N ASP A 199 -36.23 6.41 -14.66
CA ASP A 199 -37.06 5.70 -13.68
C ASP A 199 -36.55 4.28 -13.43
N GLU A 200 -36.10 3.60 -14.49
CA GLU A 200 -35.46 2.29 -14.38
C GLU A 200 -34.13 2.37 -13.63
N ALA A 201 -33.30 3.38 -13.91
CA ALA A 201 -32.04 3.58 -13.19
C ALA A 201 -32.30 3.83 -11.69
N LEU A 202 -33.30 4.64 -11.34
CA LEU A 202 -33.68 4.90 -9.95
C LEU A 202 -34.19 3.64 -9.26
N LYS A 203 -35.01 2.83 -9.95
CA LYS A 203 -35.47 1.53 -9.45
C LYS A 203 -34.28 0.60 -9.19
N TYR A 204 -33.34 0.50 -10.13
CA TYR A 204 -32.14 -0.33 -10.01
C TYR A 204 -31.23 0.11 -8.84
N ALA A 205 -31.04 1.42 -8.66
CA ALA A 205 -30.26 1.96 -7.55
C ALA A 205 -30.88 1.58 -6.20
N ARG A 206 -32.20 1.71 -6.06
CA ARG A 206 -32.91 1.36 -4.82
C ARG A 206 -32.82 -0.13 -4.48
N THR A 207 -32.81 -1.01 -5.47
CA THR A 207 -32.73 -2.46 -5.23
C THR A 207 -31.32 -2.93 -4.93
N HIS A 208 -30.32 -2.50 -5.71
CA HIS A 208 -28.98 -3.08 -5.65
C HIS A 208 -27.94 -2.25 -4.90
N LEU A 209 -28.07 -0.91 -4.91
CA LEU A 209 -27.10 -0.01 -4.27
C LEU A 209 -27.43 0.29 -2.80
N ALA A 210 -28.68 0.08 -2.36
CA ALA A 210 -29.11 0.39 -0.99
C ALA A 210 -28.26 -0.28 0.09
N ARG A 211 -27.87 -1.55 -0.12
CA ARG A 211 -27.00 -2.30 0.81
C ARG A 211 -25.60 -1.71 0.98
N PHE A 212 -25.10 -0.97 -0.01
CA PHE A 212 -23.79 -0.33 0.04
C PHE A 212 -23.86 1.10 0.59
N ALA A 213 -25.06 1.63 0.87
CA ALA A 213 -25.25 3.02 1.28
C ALA A 213 -24.66 3.34 2.66
N ALA A 214 -24.61 2.38 3.58
CA ALA A 214 -23.99 2.57 4.88
C ALA A 214 -22.48 2.84 4.76
N THR A 215 -21.80 2.10 3.88
CA THR A 215 -20.33 2.13 3.75
C THR A 215 -19.85 3.10 2.67
N HIS A 216 -20.63 3.31 1.61
CA HIS A 216 -20.21 4.04 0.41
C HIS A 216 -21.16 5.18 0.04
N LYS A 217 -21.74 5.86 1.04
CA LYS A 217 -22.71 6.96 0.85
C LYS A 217 -22.27 8.01 -0.16
N GLY A 218 -21.01 8.46 -0.08
CA GLY A 218 -20.50 9.54 -0.94
C GLY A 218 -20.45 9.17 -2.43
N SER A 219 -20.14 7.92 -2.77
CA SER A 219 -20.12 7.49 -4.19
C SER A 219 -21.54 7.32 -4.73
N ILE A 220 -22.46 6.83 -3.91
CA ILE A 220 -23.88 6.67 -4.29
C ILE A 220 -24.56 8.03 -4.45
N GLN A 221 -24.27 9.00 -3.59
CA GLN A 221 -24.79 10.37 -3.74
C GLN A 221 -24.36 11.01 -5.06
N LYS A 222 -23.09 10.83 -5.47
CA LYS A 222 -22.60 11.29 -6.78
C LYS A 222 -23.37 10.66 -7.93
N LEU A 223 -23.67 9.36 -7.85
CA LEU A 223 -24.48 8.66 -8.86
C LEU A 223 -25.91 9.18 -8.92
N MET A 224 -26.53 9.43 -7.75
CA MET A 224 -27.86 10.02 -7.69
C MET A 224 -27.89 11.44 -8.29
N ALA A 225 -26.83 12.22 -8.11
CA ALA A 225 -26.72 13.54 -8.75
C ALA A 225 -26.67 13.46 -10.29
N CYS A 226 -26.13 12.38 -10.86
CA CYS A 226 -26.13 12.17 -12.32
C CYS A 226 -27.55 12.03 -12.92
N LEU A 227 -28.58 11.74 -12.11
CA LEU A 227 -29.98 11.74 -12.57
C LEU A 227 -30.46 13.14 -12.99
N LEU A 228 -29.94 14.19 -12.34
CA LEU A 228 -30.32 15.58 -12.56
C LEU A 228 -29.72 16.13 -13.86
N TRP A 229 -28.55 15.61 -14.27
CA TRP A 229 -27.82 16.07 -15.45
C TRP A 229 -27.21 14.90 -16.25
N PRO A 230 -28.02 14.13 -17.01
CA PRO A 230 -27.51 13.01 -17.81
C PRO A 230 -26.64 13.46 -18.99
N GLY A 231 -26.79 14.70 -19.47
CA GLY A 231 -26.03 15.25 -20.59
C GLY A 231 -24.56 15.59 -20.30
N GLY A 232 -24.13 15.59 -19.03
CA GLY A 232 -22.74 15.84 -18.64
C GLY A 232 -21.89 14.58 -18.52
N LEU A 233 -22.49 13.39 -18.65
CA LEU A 233 -21.78 12.12 -18.61
C LEU A 233 -20.78 11.95 -19.77
N THR A 234 -20.93 12.73 -20.84
CA THR A 234 -20.03 12.77 -22.01
C THR A 234 -18.94 13.84 -21.90
N SER A 235 -19.04 14.77 -20.93
CA SER A 235 -18.17 15.96 -20.82
C SER A 235 -17.32 15.97 -19.55
N HIS A 236 -17.11 14.81 -18.91
CA HIS A 236 -16.12 14.70 -17.84
C HIS A 236 -14.76 14.31 -18.43
N PRO A 237 -13.73 15.16 -18.33
CA PRO A 237 -12.36 14.70 -18.52
C PRO A 237 -12.04 13.83 -17.32
N THR A 238 -12.03 12.51 -17.50
CA THR A 238 -11.45 11.62 -16.50
C THR A 238 -9.97 11.99 -16.35
N PRO A 239 -9.45 12.27 -15.14
CA PRO A 239 -8.01 12.34 -14.93
C PRO A 239 -7.49 10.90 -14.86
N SER A 240 -7.61 10.16 -15.97
CA SER A 240 -7.02 8.83 -16.16
C SER A 240 -7.00 8.44 -17.63
N SER A 241 -6.47 9.32 -18.46
CA SER A 241 -5.69 8.90 -19.62
C SER A 241 -4.43 9.75 -19.65
N GLN A 242 -3.54 9.53 -18.68
CA GLN A 242 -2.13 9.57 -19.09
C GLN A 242 -2.05 8.58 -20.26
N PRO A 243 -1.56 9.00 -21.45
CA PRO A 243 -1.24 8.02 -22.47
C PRO A 243 -0.31 7.03 -21.79
N ARG A 244 -0.67 5.73 -21.81
CA ARG A 244 0.36 4.70 -21.65
C ARG A 244 1.51 5.14 -22.56
N PRO A 245 2.76 5.22 -22.07
CA PRO A 245 3.87 5.44 -22.99
C PRO A 245 3.69 4.38 -24.06
N SER A 246 3.52 4.84 -25.30
CA SER A 246 3.42 4.02 -26.50
C SER A 246 4.39 2.87 -26.32
N GLY A 247 3.84 1.66 -26.21
CA GLY A 247 4.64 0.46 -26.03
C GLY A 247 5.77 0.53 -27.05
N LYS A 248 7.00 0.45 -26.55
CA LYS A 248 8.10 0.00 -27.38
C LYS A 248 7.58 -1.25 -28.07
N SER A 249 7.39 -1.17 -29.37
CA SER A 249 7.21 -2.33 -30.23
C SER A 249 8.31 -3.31 -29.85
N TRP A 250 7.90 -4.46 -29.31
CA TRP A 250 8.82 -5.59 -29.14
C TRP A 250 9.34 -5.92 -30.54
N PRO A 251 10.65 -6.11 -30.74
CA PRO A 251 11.20 -6.41 -32.05
C PRO A 251 10.66 -7.77 -32.51
N THR A 252 9.94 -7.79 -33.62
CA THR A 252 9.42 -9.00 -34.29
C THR A 252 10.49 -9.76 -35.07
N SER A 253 11.76 -9.67 -34.66
CA SER A 253 12.86 -10.40 -35.26
C SER A 253 13.89 -10.76 -34.20
N TRP A 254 14.03 -12.05 -33.93
CA TRP A 254 15.19 -12.60 -33.25
C TRP A 254 16.41 -12.44 -34.16
N PRO A 255 17.60 -12.05 -33.65
CA PRO A 255 18.81 -12.10 -34.45
C PRO A 255 19.14 -13.56 -34.75
N ASP A 256 19.32 -13.85 -36.04
CA ASP A 256 19.92 -15.07 -36.54
C ASP A 256 21.33 -15.20 -35.95
N ASN A 257 21.50 -16.12 -35.00
CA ASN A 257 22.80 -16.54 -34.52
C ASN A 257 23.10 -17.90 -35.15
N SER A 258 23.40 -17.88 -36.44
CA SER A 258 24.30 -18.88 -37.03
C SER A 258 25.63 -18.80 -36.30
N VAL A 259 25.86 -19.73 -35.37
CA VAL A 259 27.20 -20.05 -34.91
C VAL A 259 27.52 -21.41 -35.49
N ASP A 260 28.41 -21.40 -36.48
CA ASP A 260 29.10 -22.57 -36.99
C ASP A 260 29.71 -23.36 -35.83
N PHE A 261 29.33 -24.63 -35.71
CA PHE A 261 30.22 -25.80 -35.59
C PHE A 261 29.42 -27.09 -35.79
#